data_AF-A0A2V6VCF3-F1
#
_entry.id   AF-A0A2V6VCF3-F1
#
_cell.length_a   1.000
_cell.length_b   1.000
_cell.length_c   1.000
_cell.angle_alpha   90.00
_cell.angle_beta   90.00
_cell.angle_gamma   90.00
#
_symmetry.space_group_name_H-M   'P 1'
#
loop_
_entity.id
_entity.type
_entity.pdbx_description
1 polymer ?
#
loop_
_entity_poly.entity_id
_entity_poly.type
_entity_poly.pdbx_seq_one_letter_code
_entity_poly.pdbx_strand_id
1 'polypeptide(L)'
;MRDRTRLTSLVLLLVALAGPGMAAEPCREHEIRIDGKAPSALNPDASVFDIVDAVAAVVRDKLDLKLPAWRKAYVCRDEDAFSEGVLRNFGARAWDGSVTLAAGMATPVGVFLRGDYLARRPLAGRVEVIAHELTHLSQQELAGPRVHEVPRWIVEGHAEWVALNVVDRLGYGAYSVRRAQVARSVVDGAIPPTLLPGLVALDGRNEWSRWTRSLNHSATYGQAFLAVDRLAERYGSAKLVEFFSAFSRAPGTRECWDSVFPISYPQFVDDFRSHLRSGAPGDQGHPPNQE
;
A
#
# COMPACT_ATOMS: atom_id res chain seq x y z
N MET A 1 -35.03 1.54 -82.68
CA MET A 1 -35.07 0.56 -81.57
C MET A 1 -33.68 0.46 -80.95
N ARG A 2 -33.60 0.61 -79.62
CA ARG A 2 -32.40 0.67 -78.74
C ARG A 2 -31.67 2.01 -78.62
N ASP A 3 -32.26 2.85 -77.78
CA ASP A 3 -31.53 3.77 -76.89
C ASP A 3 -30.63 2.95 -75.94
N ARG A 4 -29.39 3.42 -75.73
CA ARG A 4 -28.45 2.88 -74.73
C ARG A 4 -28.29 3.91 -73.62
N THR A 5 -29.19 3.86 -72.64
CA THR A 5 -29.09 4.61 -71.40
C THR A 5 -27.95 4.03 -70.56
N ARG A 6 -26.89 4.82 -70.33
CA ARG A 6 -25.86 4.50 -69.33
C ARG A 6 -26.43 4.78 -67.95
N LEU A 7 -26.68 3.74 -67.15
CA LEU A 7 -26.89 3.89 -65.71
C LEU A 7 -25.52 4.09 -65.05
N THR A 8 -25.23 5.31 -64.62
CA THR A 8 -24.21 5.60 -63.63
C THR A 8 -24.75 5.25 -62.24
N SER A 9 -24.31 4.13 -61.68
CA SER A 9 -24.59 3.77 -60.29
C SER A 9 -23.82 4.70 -59.36
N LEU A 10 -24.54 5.61 -58.70
CA LEU A 10 -24.03 6.43 -57.61
C LEU A 10 -24.00 5.57 -56.34
N VAL A 11 -22.82 5.07 -55.98
CA VAL A 11 -22.61 4.42 -54.68
C VAL A 11 -22.54 5.53 -53.63
N LEU A 12 -23.62 5.72 -52.87
CA LEU A 12 -23.62 6.52 -51.66
C LEU A 12 -22.82 5.77 -50.59
N LEU A 13 -21.58 6.18 -50.39
CA LEU A 13 -20.79 5.79 -49.21
C LEU A 13 -21.42 6.49 -47.99
N LEU A 14 -22.24 5.77 -47.24
CA LEU A 14 -22.63 6.15 -45.89
C LEU A 14 -21.39 6.00 -45.00
N VAL A 15 -20.62 7.09 -44.87
CA VAL A 15 -19.64 7.23 -43.79
C VAL A 15 -20.45 7.42 -42.51
N ALA A 16 -20.65 6.33 -41.78
CA ALA A 16 -21.04 6.43 -40.38
C ALA A 16 -19.90 7.13 -39.63
N LEU A 17 -20.04 8.43 -39.41
CA LEU A 17 -19.27 9.14 -38.39
C LEU A 17 -19.71 8.58 -37.04
N ALA A 18 -19.12 7.44 -36.65
CA ALA A 18 -18.96 7.16 -35.24
C ALA A 18 -18.15 8.36 -34.70
N GLY A 19 -18.82 9.24 -33.96
CA GLY A 19 -18.10 10.20 -33.12
C GLY A 19 -17.08 9.44 -32.29
N PRO A 20 -16.00 10.08 -31.79
CA PRO A 20 -15.09 9.41 -30.88
C PRO A 20 -15.95 8.87 -29.74
N GLY A 21 -16.23 7.57 -29.76
CA GLY A 21 -16.86 6.91 -28.65
C GLY A 21 -15.92 7.20 -27.50
N MET A 22 -16.39 7.96 -26.51
CA MET A 22 -15.65 8.14 -25.28
C MET A 22 -15.36 6.73 -24.79
N ALA A 23 -14.15 6.24 -25.05
CA ALA A 23 -13.71 4.97 -24.50
C ALA A 23 -13.96 5.09 -23.00
N ALA A 24 -14.70 4.14 -22.44
CA ALA A 24 -15.01 4.16 -21.02
C ALA A 24 -13.70 4.39 -20.26
N GLU A 25 -13.71 5.33 -19.31
CA GLU A 25 -12.50 5.63 -18.55
C GLU A 25 -11.94 4.33 -17.96
N PRO A 26 -10.63 4.09 -18.07
CA PRO A 26 -10.03 2.81 -17.67
C PRO A 26 -10.30 2.50 -16.18
N CYS A 27 -10.39 3.55 -15.37
CA CYS A 27 -10.69 3.45 -13.96
C CYS A 27 -11.91 4.29 -13.59
N ARG A 28 -12.75 3.76 -12.71
CA ARG A 28 -13.81 4.55 -12.07
C ARG A 28 -13.19 5.37 -10.94
N GLU A 29 -13.52 6.64 -10.88
CA GLU A 29 -13.07 7.56 -9.81
C GLU A 29 -14.11 7.66 -8.68
N HIS A 30 -13.63 7.81 -7.45
CA HIS A 30 -14.41 8.12 -6.27
C HIS A 30 -13.64 9.06 -5.34
N GLU A 31 -14.28 10.12 -4.86
CA GLU A 31 -13.73 10.96 -3.80
C GLU A 31 -13.92 10.25 -2.46
N ILE A 32 -12.82 10.00 -1.75
CA ILE A 32 -12.83 9.20 -0.54
C ILE A 32 -13.51 9.98 0.57
N ARG A 33 -14.61 9.44 1.10
CA ARG A 33 -15.36 10.04 2.21
C ARG A 33 -14.62 9.79 3.51
N ILE A 34 -14.53 10.82 4.36
CA ILE A 34 -13.94 10.67 5.71
C ILE A 34 -14.92 11.10 6.77
N ASP A 35 -15.85 11.99 6.47
CA ASP A 35 -16.88 12.55 7.33
C ASP A 35 -17.78 11.49 8.03
N GLY A 36 -17.77 10.24 7.56
CA GLY A 36 -18.39 9.11 8.27
C GLY A 36 -17.59 8.61 9.49
N LYS A 37 -18.27 7.99 10.45
CA LYS A 37 -17.63 7.25 11.55
C LYS A 37 -17.13 5.90 11.05
N ALA A 38 -15.98 5.44 11.56
CA ALA A 38 -15.48 4.10 11.32
C ALA A 38 -16.53 3.03 11.68
N PRO A 39 -16.94 2.16 10.73
CA PRO A 39 -17.86 1.08 11.02
C PRO A 39 -17.17 -0.03 11.84
N SER A 40 -17.96 -0.85 12.53
CA SER A 40 -17.45 -2.04 13.23
C SER A 40 -17.31 -3.27 12.32
N ALA A 41 -18.02 -3.30 11.19
CA ALA A 41 -17.96 -4.33 10.16
C ALA A 41 -18.47 -3.76 8.83
N LEU A 42 -18.13 -4.41 7.71
CA LEU A 42 -18.65 -4.07 6.38
C LEU A 42 -19.83 -4.99 6.01
N ASN A 43 -20.71 -4.49 5.14
CA ASN A 43 -21.65 -5.35 4.44
C ASN A 43 -20.86 -6.37 3.57
N PRO A 44 -21.19 -7.67 3.59
CA PRO A 44 -20.57 -8.67 2.70
C PRO A 44 -20.61 -8.28 1.21
N ASP A 45 -21.65 -7.56 0.78
CA ASP A 45 -21.85 -7.10 -0.60
C ASP A 45 -21.31 -5.68 -0.85
N ALA A 46 -20.51 -5.12 0.07
CA ALA A 46 -19.92 -3.80 -0.06
C ALA A 46 -19.14 -3.66 -1.39
N SER A 47 -19.39 -2.56 -2.10
CA SER A 47 -18.61 -2.22 -3.28
C SER A 47 -17.17 -1.87 -2.88
N VAL A 48 -16.25 -1.87 -3.84
CA VAL A 48 -14.85 -1.47 -3.56
C VAL A 48 -14.79 -0.05 -2.97
N PHE A 49 -15.65 0.87 -3.41
CA PHE A 49 -15.69 2.22 -2.85
C PHE A 49 -16.26 2.28 -1.43
N ASP A 50 -17.25 1.45 -1.10
CA ASP A 50 -17.73 1.33 0.29
C ASP A 50 -16.62 0.81 1.21
N ILE A 51 -15.80 -0.13 0.73
CA ILE A 51 -14.64 -0.63 1.47
C ILE A 51 -13.58 0.48 1.63
N VAL A 52 -13.30 1.24 0.58
CA VAL A 52 -12.37 2.39 0.63
C VAL A 52 -12.79 3.41 1.68
N ASP A 53 -14.06 3.84 1.70
CA ASP A 53 -14.56 4.83 2.65
C ASP A 53 -14.49 4.29 4.09
N ALA A 54 -14.88 3.02 4.31
CA ALA A 54 -14.81 2.40 5.63
C ALA A 54 -13.37 2.27 6.15
N VAL A 55 -12.44 1.85 5.29
CA VAL A 55 -11.02 1.74 5.65
C VAL A 55 -10.44 3.11 5.96
N ALA A 56 -10.73 4.13 5.14
CA ALA A 56 -10.30 5.50 5.38
C ALA A 56 -10.79 6.01 6.75
N ALA A 57 -12.04 5.73 7.10
CA ALA A 57 -12.59 6.09 8.42
C ALA A 57 -11.87 5.36 9.57
N VAL A 58 -11.56 4.06 9.44
CA VAL A 58 -10.80 3.32 10.47
C VAL A 58 -9.37 3.86 10.63
N VAL A 59 -8.67 4.06 9.51
CA VAL A 59 -7.31 4.62 9.47
C VAL A 59 -7.25 5.96 10.20
N ARG A 60 -8.22 6.84 9.96
CA ARG A 60 -8.32 8.11 10.67
C ARG A 60 -8.72 7.94 12.14
N ASP A 61 -9.86 7.33 12.41
CA ASP A 61 -10.50 7.36 13.74
C ASP A 61 -9.81 6.48 14.78
N LYS A 62 -9.17 5.39 14.32
CA LYS A 62 -8.67 4.32 15.19
C LYS A 62 -7.16 4.18 15.16
N LEU A 63 -6.50 4.77 14.17
CA LEU A 63 -5.03 4.76 14.04
C LEU A 63 -4.42 6.17 14.02
N ASP A 64 -5.24 7.21 14.09
CA ASP A 64 -4.83 8.63 14.10
C ASP A 64 -3.95 9.01 12.88
N LEU A 65 -4.23 8.37 11.74
CA LEU A 65 -3.52 8.61 10.50
C LEU A 65 -4.31 9.60 9.64
N LYS A 66 -3.72 10.77 9.42
CA LYS A 66 -4.30 11.80 8.56
C LYS A 66 -4.23 11.37 7.10
N LEU A 67 -5.31 11.58 6.37
CA LEU A 67 -5.33 11.47 4.91
C LEU A 67 -5.36 12.87 4.31
N PRO A 68 -4.77 13.07 3.11
CA PRO A 68 -4.83 14.36 2.43
C PRO A 68 -6.27 14.85 2.23
N ALA A 69 -6.44 16.18 2.18
CA ALA A 69 -7.74 16.79 1.90
C ALA A 69 -8.26 16.40 0.51
N TRP A 70 -7.35 16.40 -0.48
CA TRP A 70 -7.58 15.86 -1.82
C TRP A 70 -7.33 14.36 -1.76
N ARG A 71 -8.36 13.52 -1.84
CA ARG A 71 -8.18 12.06 -1.75
C ARG A 71 -9.15 11.37 -2.67
N LYS A 72 -8.60 10.61 -3.60
CA LYS A 72 -9.36 9.92 -4.64
C LYS A 72 -8.95 8.46 -4.69
N ALA A 73 -9.92 7.61 -4.99
CA ALA A 73 -9.70 6.22 -5.33
C ALA A 73 -10.09 5.98 -6.79
N TYR A 74 -9.21 5.30 -7.50
CA TYR A 74 -9.37 4.89 -8.89
C TYR A 74 -9.44 3.37 -8.94
N VAL A 75 -10.63 2.82 -9.16
CA VAL A 75 -10.82 1.36 -9.29
C VAL A 75 -10.82 1.01 -10.77
N CYS A 76 -9.70 0.47 -11.21
CA CYS A 76 -9.46 0.08 -12.60
C CYS A 76 -9.99 -1.32 -12.85
N ARG A 77 -10.54 -1.57 -14.04
CA ARG A 77 -11.21 -2.84 -14.32
C ARG A 77 -10.27 -4.05 -14.20
N ASP A 78 -9.09 -3.93 -14.80
CA ASP A 78 -8.09 -4.98 -14.98
C ASP A 78 -6.66 -4.39 -14.95
N GLU A 79 -5.66 -5.23 -15.23
CA GLU A 79 -4.24 -4.84 -15.24
C GLU A 79 -3.92 -3.77 -16.29
N ASP A 80 -4.49 -3.88 -17.49
CA ASP A 80 -4.25 -2.96 -18.59
C ASP A 80 -4.83 -1.58 -18.26
N ALA A 81 -6.06 -1.56 -17.76
CA ALA A 81 -6.71 -0.34 -17.29
C ALA A 81 -5.96 0.30 -16.11
N PHE A 82 -5.45 -0.50 -15.18
CA PHE A 82 -4.64 -0.02 -14.05
C PHE A 82 -3.34 0.62 -14.54
N SER A 83 -2.63 -0.08 -15.40
CA SER A 83 -1.40 0.36 -16.04
C SER A 83 -1.59 1.67 -16.81
N GLU A 84 -2.65 1.73 -17.63
CA GLU A 84 -3.02 2.91 -18.38
C GLU A 84 -3.39 4.08 -17.46
N GLY A 85 -4.18 3.82 -16.41
CA GLY A 85 -4.58 4.82 -15.42
C GLY A 85 -3.37 5.46 -14.73
N VAL A 86 -2.42 4.65 -14.26
CA VAL A 86 -1.18 5.12 -13.66
C VAL A 86 -0.35 5.91 -14.67
N LEU A 87 -0.16 5.39 -15.89
CA LEU A 87 0.64 6.06 -16.93
C LEU A 87 0.05 7.41 -17.36
N ARG A 88 -1.27 7.52 -17.51
CA ARG A 88 -1.94 8.76 -17.89
C ARG A 88 -1.76 9.86 -16.84
N ASN A 89 -1.69 9.49 -15.56
CA ASN A 89 -1.61 10.44 -14.45
C ASN A 89 -0.16 10.72 -14.01
N PHE A 90 0.79 9.80 -14.24
CA PHE A 90 2.18 9.90 -13.75
C PHE A 90 3.27 9.84 -14.82
N GLY A 91 2.91 9.50 -16.05
CA GLY A 91 3.85 9.31 -17.15
C GLY A 91 4.80 8.13 -16.97
N ALA A 92 5.62 7.87 -17.98
CA ALA A 92 6.54 6.72 -18.00
C ALA A 92 7.63 6.74 -16.91
N ARG A 93 7.87 7.89 -16.26
CA ARG A 93 8.90 8.00 -15.20
C ARG A 93 8.51 7.30 -13.89
N ALA A 94 7.22 7.08 -13.64
CA ALA A 94 6.76 6.28 -12.50
C ALA A 94 6.75 4.77 -12.79
N TRP A 95 7.05 4.37 -14.03
CA TRP A 95 6.96 3.00 -14.49
C TRP A 95 8.30 2.26 -14.26
N ASP A 96 8.44 1.57 -13.13
CA ASP A 96 9.62 0.73 -12.85
C ASP A 96 9.36 -0.78 -13.07
N GLY A 97 8.32 -1.14 -13.82
CA GLY A 97 7.94 -2.53 -14.10
C GLY A 97 7.40 -3.30 -12.88
N SER A 98 7.40 -2.71 -11.68
CA SER A 98 6.67 -3.27 -10.51
C SER A 98 5.17 -2.96 -10.57
N VAL A 99 4.78 -1.91 -11.30
CA VAL A 99 3.40 -1.46 -11.52
C VAL A 99 2.51 -2.58 -12.05
N THR A 100 3.00 -3.43 -12.95
CA THR A 100 2.19 -4.48 -13.59
C THR A 100 1.76 -5.58 -12.62
N LEU A 101 2.55 -5.83 -11.57
CA LEU A 101 2.29 -6.87 -10.57
C LEU A 101 1.58 -6.34 -9.31
N ALA A 102 1.45 -5.03 -9.16
CA ALA A 102 0.90 -4.40 -7.96
C ALA A 102 -0.63 -4.55 -7.90
N ALA A 103 -1.17 -4.80 -6.71
CA ALA A 103 -2.63 -4.85 -6.49
C ALA A 103 -3.25 -3.44 -6.38
N GLY A 104 -2.43 -2.45 -6.01
CA GLY A 104 -2.77 -1.04 -5.97
C GLY A 104 -1.51 -0.19 -6.04
N MET A 105 -1.70 1.13 -6.08
CA MET A 105 -0.62 2.10 -6.02
C MET A 105 -1.16 3.45 -5.54
N ALA A 106 -0.65 3.92 -4.41
CA ALA A 106 -0.82 5.31 -4.00
C ALA A 106 0.08 6.28 -4.78
N THR A 107 -0.51 7.40 -5.18
CA THR A 107 0.14 8.43 -5.98
C THR A 107 -0.26 9.83 -5.48
N PRO A 108 0.49 10.88 -5.82
CA PRO A 108 0.08 12.27 -5.58
C PRO A 108 -1.25 12.75 -6.18
N VAL A 109 -2.03 11.91 -6.88
CA VAL A 109 -3.41 12.27 -7.29
C VAL A 109 -4.48 11.38 -6.63
N GLY A 110 -4.07 10.34 -5.89
CA GLY A 110 -4.95 9.37 -5.28
C GLY A 110 -4.39 7.95 -5.32
N VAL A 111 -5.21 6.99 -4.92
CA VAL A 111 -4.88 5.57 -4.94
C VAL A 111 -5.50 4.89 -6.16
N PHE A 112 -4.70 4.15 -6.92
CA PHE A 112 -5.16 3.27 -7.98
C PHE A 112 -5.28 1.85 -7.44
N LEU A 113 -6.32 1.12 -7.83
CA LEU A 113 -6.61 -0.23 -7.35
C LEU A 113 -7.01 -1.13 -8.52
N ARG A 114 -6.46 -2.35 -8.58
CA ARG A 114 -6.85 -3.38 -9.55
C ARG A 114 -8.16 -4.05 -9.14
N GLY A 115 -9.25 -3.69 -9.79
CA GLY A 115 -10.60 -4.20 -9.54
C GLY A 115 -10.71 -5.71 -9.76
N ASP A 116 -10.11 -6.25 -10.83
CA ASP A 116 -10.06 -7.69 -11.10
C ASP A 116 -9.36 -8.47 -9.97
N TYR A 117 -8.24 -7.92 -9.48
CA TYR A 117 -7.48 -8.51 -8.39
C TYR A 117 -8.30 -8.52 -7.10
N LEU A 118 -8.88 -7.36 -6.73
CA LEU A 118 -9.71 -7.24 -5.53
C LEU A 118 -10.94 -8.16 -5.60
N ALA A 119 -11.59 -8.28 -6.77
CA ALA A 119 -12.77 -9.12 -6.94
C ALA A 119 -12.50 -10.60 -6.60
N ARG A 120 -11.29 -11.12 -6.90
CA ARG A 120 -10.88 -12.51 -6.60
C ARG A 120 -10.50 -12.74 -5.14
N ARG A 121 -10.37 -11.68 -4.33
CA ARG A 121 -9.97 -11.78 -2.91
C ARG A 121 -11.22 -11.87 -2.01
N PRO A 122 -11.13 -12.62 -0.89
CA PRO A 122 -12.15 -12.52 0.16
C PRO A 122 -12.17 -11.09 0.74
N LEU A 123 -13.27 -10.70 1.38
CA LEU A 123 -13.47 -9.35 1.92
C LEU A 123 -12.30 -8.87 2.78
N ALA A 124 -11.81 -9.73 3.69
CA ALA A 124 -10.63 -9.45 4.51
C ALA A 124 -9.39 -9.08 3.68
N GLY A 125 -9.15 -9.82 2.60
CA GLY A 125 -8.00 -9.57 1.70
C GLY A 125 -8.18 -8.33 0.83
N ARG A 126 -9.41 -7.88 0.59
CA ARG A 126 -9.67 -6.58 -0.08
C ARG A 126 -9.39 -5.42 0.88
N VAL A 127 -9.88 -5.53 2.12
CA VAL A 127 -9.64 -4.57 3.21
C VAL A 127 -8.14 -4.40 3.43
N GLU A 128 -7.39 -5.50 3.50
CA GLU A 128 -5.94 -5.51 3.70
C GLU A 128 -5.20 -4.71 2.62
N VAL A 129 -5.47 -4.98 1.33
CA VAL A 129 -4.86 -4.26 0.20
C VAL A 129 -5.24 -2.77 0.22
N ILE A 130 -6.51 -2.46 0.43
CA ILE A 130 -6.96 -1.06 0.44
C ILE A 130 -6.35 -0.29 1.62
N ALA A 131 -6.24 -0.90 2.79
CA ALA A 131 -5.62 -0.29 3.96
C ALA A 131 -4.12 -0.05 3.76
N HIS A 132 -3.41 -0.99 3.15
CA HIS A 132 -2.01 -0.82 2.76
C HIS A 132 -1.86 0.44 1.88
N GLU A 133 -2.62 0.53 0.80
CA GLU A 133 -2.48 1.65 -0.14
C GLU A 133 -2.94 3.00 0.43
N LEU A 134 -4.01 3.04 1.23
CA LEU A 134 -4.42 4.28 1.90
C LEU A 134 -3.40 4.76 2.93
N THR A 135 -2.61 3.85 3.50
CA THR A 135 -1.51 4.23 4.39
C THR A 135 -0.45 5.05 3.66
N HIS A 136 -0.16 4.75 2.39
CA HIS A 136 0.77 5.53 1.60
C HIS A 136 0.29 6.96 1.34
N LEU A 137 -1.02 7.20 1.18
CA LEU A 137 -1.56 8.56 1.14
C LEU A 137 -1.32 9.30 2.46
N SER A 138 -1.46 8.62 3.60
CA SER A 138 -1.14 9.20 4.89
C SER A 138 0.36 9.52 5.04
N GLN A 139 1.23 8.62 4.60
CA GLN A 139 2.67 8.85 4.62
C GLN A 139 3.08 10.04 3.72
N GLN A 140 2.43 10.20 2.57
CA GLN A 140 2.60 11.36 1.70
C GLN A 140 2.13 12.65 2.38
N GLU A 141 1.02 12.63 3.11
CA GLU A 141 0.55 13.78 3.90
C GLU A 141 1.55 14.16 5.01
N LEU A 142 2.09 13.17 5.73
CA LEU A 142 2.96 13.40 6.88
C LEU A 142 4.38 13.84 6.49
N ALA A 143 4.99 13.16 5.51
CA ALA A 143 6.37 13.43 5.08
C ALA A 143 6.44 14.41 3.89
N GLY A 144 5.30 14.75 3.29
CA GLY A 144 5.21 15.65 2.15
C GLY A 144 6.08 15.20 0.97
N PRO A 145 6.75 16.14 0.26
CA PRO A 145 7.57 15.79 -0.90
C PRO A 145 8.77 14.89 -0.55
N ARG A 146 9.13 14.76 0.73
CA ARG A 146 10.29 14.01 1.22
C ARG A 146 9.95 12.58 1.64
N VAL A 147 8.73 12.11 1.41
CA VAL A 147 8.35 10.70 1.64
C VAL A 147 9.29 9.70 0.95
N HIS A 148 9.90 10.09 -0.17
CA HIS A 148 10.85 9.26 -0.92
C HIS A 148 12.22 9.10 -0.23
N GLU A 149 12.52 9.91 0.79
CA GLU A 149 13.73 9.81 1.61
C GLU A 149 13.54 8.83 2.78
N VAL A 150 12.30 8.49 3.13
CA VAL A 150 12.00 7.51 4.18
C VAL A 150 12.47 6.12 3.71
N PRO A 151 13.21 5.37 4.54
CA PRO A 151 13.62 4.00 4.22
C PRO A 151 12.45 3.15 3.77
N ARG A 152 12.59 2.49 2.62
CA ARG A 152 11.49 1.76 1.99
C ARG A 152 10.94 0.66 2.90
N TRP A 153 11.78 -0.02 3.68
CA TRP A 153 11.30 -0.99 4.68
C TRP A 153 10.39 -0.36 5.75
N ILE A 154 10.57 0.91 6.13
CA ILE A 154 9.66 1.59 7.07
C ILE A 154 8.35 1.94 6.35
N VAL A 155 8.43 2.45 5.13
CA VAL A 155 7.25 2.81 4.32
C VAL A 155 6.33 1.60 4.13
N GLU A 156 6.87 0.48 3.66
CA GLU A 156 6.10 -0.73 3.41
C GLU A 156 5.72 -1.46 4.70
N GLY A 157 6.64 -1.54 5.66
CA GLY A 157 6.37 -2.18 6.95
C GLY A 157 5.26 -1.49 7.73
N HIS A 158 5.18 -0.16 7.66
CA HIS A 158 4.10 0.61 8.26
C HIS A 158 2.77 0.40 7.52
N ALA A 159 2.78 0.31 6.19
CA ALA A 159 1.59 0.00 5.42
C ALA A 159 1.03 -1.40 5.76
N GLU A 160 1.90 -2.40 5.90
CA GLU A 160 1.53 -3.74 6.39
C GLU A 160 0.99 -3.70 7.82
N TRP A 161 1.66 -2.97 8.72
CA TRP A 161 1.23 -2.84 10.11
C TRP A 161 -0.16 -2.22 10.22
N VAL A 162 -0.44 -1.16 9.46
CA VAL A 162 -1.76 -0.53 9.39
C VAL A 162 -2.79 -1.50 8.80
N ALA A 163 -2.47 -2.18 7.71
CA ALA A 163 -3.37 -3.12 7.06
C ALA A 163 -3.87 -4.21 8.02
N LEU A 164 -2.96 -4.83 8.78
CA LEU A 164 -3.35 -5.85 9.77
C LEU A 164 -4.18 -5.26 10.91
N ASN A 165 -3.87 -4.04 11.37
CA ASN A 165 -4.63 -3.35 12.41
C ASN A 165 -6.05 -2.98 11.95
N VAL A 166 -6.24 -2.59 10.69
CA VAL A 166 -7.57 -2.30 10.12
C VAL A 166 -8.40 -3.57 10.00
N VAL A 167 -7.79 -4.65 9.50
CA VAL A 167 -8.44 -5.97 9.38
C VAL A 167 -8.92 -6.47 10.74
N ASP A 168 -8.11 -6.31 11.78
CA ASP A 168 -8.47 -6.62 13.17
C ASP A 168 -9.64 -5.77 13.67
N ARG A 169 -9.57 -4.45 13.50
CA ARG A 169 -10.62 -3.50 13.95
C ARG A 169 -11.96 -3.69 13.26
N LEU A 170 -11.97 -4.21 12.04
CA LEU A 170 -13.20 -4.57 11.31
C LEU A 170 -13.66 -6.01 11.56
N GLY A 171 -13.00 -6.75 12.46
CA GLY A 171 -13.42 -8.08 12.90
C GLY A 171 -13.06 -9.22 11.94
N TYR A 172 -12.16 -8.99 10.98
CA TYR A 172 -11.81 -9.98 9.95
C TYR A 172 -10.60 -10.86 10.29
N GLY A 173 -10.08 -10.75 11.51
CA GLY A 173 -9.09 -11.66 12.06
C GLY A 173 -8.16 -10.95 13.04
N ALA A 174 -7.94 -11.60 14.18
CA ALA A 174 -7.14 -11.05 15.26
C ALA A 174 -5.73 -10.66 14.81
N TYR A 175 -5.29 -9.46 15.21
CA TYR A 175 -3.94 -8.95 14.91
C TYR A 175 -2.84 -9.95 15.30
N SER A 176 -2.93 -10.52 16.50
CA SER A 176 -1.94 -11.47 17.04
C SER A 176 -1.80 -12.75 16.20
N VAL A 177 -2.91 -13.26 15.66
CA VAL A 177 -2.91 -14.44 14.80
C VAL A 177 -2.23 -14.15 13.47
N ARG A 178 -2.54 -13.01 12.86
CA ARG A 178 -1.95 -12.59 11.57
C ARG A 178 -0.48 -12.24 11.71
N ARG A 179 -0.10 -11.53 12.77
CA ARG A 179 1.29 -11.28 13.16
C ARG A 179 2.08 -12.58 13.26
N ALA A 180 1.54 -13.59 13.95
CA ALA A 180 2.18 -14.90 14.07
C ALA A 180 2.29 -15.63 12.73
N GLN A 181 1.32 -15.46 11.81
CA GLN A 181 1.40 -16.00 10.46
C GLN A 181 2.52 -15.35 9.65
N VAL A 182 2.69 -14.02 9.73
CA VAL A 182 3.79 -13.32 9.07
C VAL A 182 5.14 -13.73 9.66
N ALA A 183 5.25 -13.82 10.99
CA ALA A 183 6.46 -14.29 11.65
C ALA A 183 6.85 -15.70 11.17
N ARG A 184 5.89 -16.64 11.14
CA ARG A 184 6.12 -17.98 10.58
C ARG A 184 6.49 -17.95 9.11
N SER A 185 5.84 -17.14 8.28
CA SER A 185 6.15 -17.08 6.84
C SER A 185 7.54 -16.52 6.54
N VAL A 186 8.10 -15.71 7.45
CA VAL A 186 9.49 -15.23 7.40
C VAL A 186 10.46 -16.32 7.87
N VAL A 187 10.15 -17.03 8.96
CA VAL A 187 11.03 -18.05 9.55
C VAL A 187 11.05 -19.35 8.74
N ASP A 188 9.87 -19.84 8.35
CA ASP A 188 9.66 -21.09 7.62
C ASP A 188 9.73 -20.89 6.10
N GLY A 189 10.08 -19.68 5.65
CA GLY A 189 10.20 -19.35 4.24
C GLY A 189 11.31 -20.17 3.55
N ALA A 190 11.23 -20.25 2.22
CA ALA A 190 12.23 -20.97 1.41
C ALA A 190 13.68 -20.46 1.59
N ILE A 191 13.84 -19.23 2.11
CA ILE A 191 15.13 -18.59 2.37
C ILE A 191 15.25 -18.43 3.88
N PRO A 192 16.26 -19.03 4.52
CA PRO A 192 16.41 -18.95 5.97
C PRO A 192 16.69 -17.50 6.41
N PRO A 193 16.24 -17.08 7.61
CA PRO A 193 16.44 -15.71 8.10
C PRO A 193 17.89 -15.22 8.11
N THR A 194 18.86 -16.12 8.23
CA THR A 194 20.29 -15.81 8.19
C THR A 194 20.77 -15.31 6.83
N LEU A 195 20.08 -15.67 5.75
CA LEU A 195 20.39 -15.31 4.36
C LEU A 195 19.52 -14.16 3.81
N LEU A 196 18.55 -13.67 4.59
CA LEU A 196 17.75 -12.53 4.19
C LEU A 196 18.60 -11.24 4.10
N PRO A 197 18.29 -10.33 3.17
CA PRO A 197 18.88 -8.99 3.19
C PRO A 197 18.53 -8.30 4.51
N GLY A 198 19.51 -7.63 5.11
CA GLY A 198 19.23 -6.78 6.27
C GLY A 198 18.49 -5.50 5.88
N LEU A 199 17.87 -4.82 6.85
CA LEU A 199 17.03 -3.64 6.61
C LEU A 199 17.72 -2.53 5.79
N VAL A 200 19.02 -2.28 6.03
CA VAL A 200 19.79 -1.28 5.24
C VAL A 200 19.82 -1.62 3.75
N ALA A 201 19.86 -2.90 3.39
CA ALA A 201 19.78 -3.33 1.99
C ALA A 201 18.38 -3.17 1.37
N LEU A 202 17.40 -2.78 2.19
CA LEU A 202 16.01 -2.53 1.84
C LEU A 202 15.62 -1.05 2.02
N ASP A 203 16.58 -0.15 2.28
CA ASP A 203 16.32 1.29 2.44
C ASP A 203 15.90 1.93 1.12
N GLY A 204 16.56 1.56 0.01
CA GLY A 204 16.37 2.16 -1.30
C GLY A 204 15.26 1.52 -2.13
N ARG A 205 14.54 2.33 -2.92
CA ARG A 205 13.47 1.86 -3.82
C ARG A 205 13.97 0.84 -4.83
N ASN A 206 15.11 1.10 -5.47
CA ASN A 206 15.63 0.21 -6.51
C ASN A 206 16.08 -1.13 -5.93
N GLU A 207 16.75 -1.09 -4.78
CA GLU A 207 17.17 -2.25 -4.01
C GLU A 207 15.94 -3.06 -3.56
N TRP A 208 14.93 -2.41 -3.00
CA TRP A 208 13.65 -3.02 -2.62
C TRP A 208 13.00 -3.74 -3.79
N SER A 209 12.85 -3.06 -4.93
CA SER A 209 12.25 -3.64 -6.13
C SER A 209 13.08 -4.81 -6.67
N ARG A 210 14.42 -4.77 -6.59
CA ARG A 210 15.29 -5.91 -6.97
C ARG A 210 15.07 -7.10 -6.04
N TRP A 211 15.10 -6.89 -4.72
CA TRP A 211 14.90 -7.95 -3.74
C TRP A 211 13.49 -8.55 -3.79
N THR A 212 12.45 -7.73 -3.96
CA THR A 212 11.07 -8.21 -4.04
C THR A 212 10.82 -9.06 -5.29
N ARG A 213 11.53 -8.80 -6.40
CA ARG A 213 11.44 -9.65 -7.60
C ARG A 213 12.22 -10.96 -7.47
N SER A 214 13.30 -10.98 -6.70
CA SER A 214 14.15 -12.17 -6.54
C SER A 214 13.76 -13.05 -5.36
N LEU A 215 13.09 -12.48 -4.36
CA LEU A 215 12.61 -13.17 -3.16
C LEU A 215 11.07 -13.20 -3.14
N ASN A 216 10.50 -13.89 -2.16
CA ASN A 216 9.06 -13.88 -1.94
C ASN A 216 8.62 -12.67 -1.09
N HIS A 217 7.31 -12.42 -1.04
CA HIS A 217 6.71 -11.31 -0.27
C HIS A 217 7.12 -11.32 1.21
N SER A 218 7.14 -12.49 1.86
CA SER A 218 7.55 -12.61 3.28
C SER A 218 8.99 -12.11 3.49
N ALA A 219 9.89 -12.41 2.56
CA ALA A 219 11.29 -12.06 2.63
C ALA A 219 11.57 -10.55 2.50
N THR A 220 10.63 -9.72 2.07
CA THR A 220 10.77 -8.25 2.05
C THR A 220 9.71 -7.57 2.92
N TYR A 221 8.44 -7.65 2.54
CA TYR A 221 7.32 -7.06 3.28
C TYR A 221 7.15 -7.67 4.67
N GLY A 222 7.32 -9.00 4.81
CA GLY A 222 7.19 -9.65 6.10
C GLY A 222 8.24 -9.20 7.11
N GLN A 223 9.51 -9.10 6.71
CA GLN A 223 10.55 -8.57 7.60
C GLN A 223 10.36 -7.08 7.90
N ALA A 224 9.93 -6.28 6.92
CA ALA A 224 9.64 -4.87 7.09
C ALA A 224 8.50 -4.65 8.10
N PHE A 225 7.42 -5.43 7.98
CA PHE A 225 6.34 -5.48 8.95
C PHE A 225 6.86 -5.78 10.36
N LEU A 226 7.63 -6.87 10.54
CA LEU A 226 8.12 -7.26 11.86
C LEU A 226 9.04 -6.21 12.49
N ALA A 227 9.81 -5.49 11.68
CA ALA A 227 10.64 -4.39 12.15
C ALA A 227 9.79 -3.20 12.64
N VAL A 228 8.79 -2.79 11.85
CA VAL A 228 7.89 -1.69 12.24
C VAL A 228 7.00 -2.07 13.42
N ASP A 229 6.50 -3.31 13.46
CA ASP A 229 5.75 -3.85 14.58
C ASP A 229 6.57 -3.80 15.88
N ARG A 230 7.87 -4.15 15.84
CA ARG A 230 8.76 -4.01 17.00
C ARG A 230 8.93 -2.56 17.45
N LEU A 231 8.99 -1.60 16.52
CA LEU A 231 9.01 -0.17 16.88
C LEU A 231 7.70 0.25 17.55
N ALA A 232 6.55 -0.18 17.01
CA ALA A 232 5.24 0.09 17.57
C ALA A 232 5.07 -0.55 18.97
N GLU A 233 5.54 -1.79 19.17
CA GLU A 233 5.51 -2.48 20.46
C GLU A 233 6.38 -1.76 21.49
N ARG A 234 7.58 -1.32 21.12
CA ARG A 234 8.55 -0.73 22.06
C ARG A 234 8.31 0.74 22.37
N TYR A 235 7.82 1.50 21.40
CA TYR A 235 7.74 2.97 21.48
C TYR A 235 6.34 3.54 21.21
N GLY A 236 5.38 2.69 20.86
CA GLY A 236 4.02 3.09 20.48
C GLY A 236 3.91 3.54 19.02
N SER A 237 2.74 3.33 18.42
CA SER A 237 2.48 3.71 17.02
C SER A 237 2.55 5.21 16.77
N ALA A 238 2.27 6.05 17.79
CA ALA A 238 2.39 7.51 17.68
C ALA A 238 3.82 7.95 17.30
N LYS A 239 4.85 7.20 17.72
CA LYS A 239 6.24 7.48 17.36
C LYS A 239 6.54 7.22 15.88
N LEU A 240 5.84 6.28 15.25
CA LEU A 240 5.94 6.09 13.79
C LEU A 240 5.38 7.32 13.06
N VAL A 241 4.22 7.83 13.50
CA VAL A 241 3.62 9.06 12.93
C VAL A 241 4.54 10.27 13.13
N GLU A 242 5.14 10.40 14.32
CA GLU A 242 6.12 11.44 14.61
C GLU A 242 7.36 11.34 13.70
N PHE A 243 7.85 10.13 13.45
CA PHE A 243 8.98 9.88 12.56
C PHE A 243 8.69 10.29 11.12
N PHE A 244 7.54 9.91 10.55
CA PHE A 244 7.15 10.39 9.21
C PHE A 244 7.03 11.92 9.19
N SER A 245 6.43 12.51 10.23
CA SER A 245 6.28 13.97 10.35
C SER A 245 7.60 14.71 10.51
N ALA A 246 8.65 14.08 11.03
CA ALA A 246 9.97 14.69 11.21
C ALA A 246 10.62 15.09 9.87
N PHE A 247 10.27 14.42 8.76
CA PHE A 247 10.77 14.76 7.42
C PHE A 247 10.28 16.13 6.93
N SER A 248 9.25 16.72 7.54
CA SER A 248 8.88 18.11 7.27
C SER A 248 9.84 19.15 7.88
N ARG A 249 10.71 18.74 8.84
CA ARG A 249 11.51 19.64 9.68
C ARG A 249 13.02 19.37 9.63
N ALA A 250 13.44 18.11 9.61
CA ALA A 250 14.84 17.72 9.73
C ALA A 250 15.41 17.20 8.40
N PRO A 251 16.64 17.59 8.00
CA PRO A 251 17.29 17.05 6.81
C PRO A 251 17.74 15.62 7.09
N GLY A 252 17.47 14.67 6.18
CA GLY A 252 17.99 13.30 6.27
C GLY A 252 17.27 12.36 7.24
N THR A 253 17.36 11.07 6.93
CA THR A 253 16.70 9.98 7.65
C THR A 253 17.25 9.78 9.06
N ARG A 254 18.56 9.96 9.27
CA ARG A 254 19.20 9.68 10.55
C ARG A 254 18.84 10.73 11.58
N GLU A 255 18.84 11.98 11.17
CA GLU A 255 18.42 13.12 11.95
C GLU A 255 16.93 13.01 12.32
N CYS A 256 16.08 12.61 11.36
CA CYS A 256 14.67 12.31 11.66
C CYS A 256 14.54 11.19 12.70
N TRP A 257 15.32 10.10 12.54
CA TRP A 257 15.29 8.96 13.45
C TRP A 257 15.72 9.33 14.87
N ASP A 258 16.88 9.97 14.99
CA ASP A 258 17.48 10.35 16.27
C ASP A 258 16.64 11.41 17.01
N SER A 259 15.82 12.18 16.30
CA SER A 259 14.87 13.12 16.91
C SER A 259 13.65 12.46 17.55
N VAL A 260 13.35 11.19 17.20
CA VAL A 260 12.10 10.52 17.59
C VAL A 260 12.35 9.29 18.46
N PHE A 261 13.32 8.46 18.09
CA PHE A 261 13.60 7.19 18.76
C PHE A 261 14.82 7.30 19.68
N PRO A 262 14.76 6.70 20.89
CA PRO A 262 15.86 6.76 21.86
C PRO A 262 17.01 5.80 21.55
N ILE A 263 16.89 4.98 20.51
CA ILE A 263 17.91 4.04 20.03
C ILE A 263 18.46 4.57 18.72
N SER A 264 19.77 4.42 18.48
CA SER A 264 20.34 4.78 17.18
C SER A 264 19.82 3.85 16.07
N TYR A 265 19.68 4.37 14.85
CA TYR A 265 19.24 3.54 13.72
C TYR A 265 20.13 2.31 13.46
N PRO A 266 21.49 2.38 13.47
CA PRO A 266 22.31 1.19 13.28
C PRO A 266 22.05 0.14 14.36
N GLN A 267 21.94 0.56 15.62
CA GLN A 267 21.69 -0.34 16.73
C GLN A 267 20.33 -1.03 16.59
N PHE A 268 19.28 -0.31 16.18
CA PHE A 268 17.98 -0.95 15.90
C PHE A 268 18.07 -1.99 14.79
N VAL A 269 18.77 -1.69 13.70
CA VAL A 269 18.96 -2.64 12.58
C VAL A 269 19.68 -3.90 13.04
N ASP A 270 20.74 -3.76 13.84
CA ASP A 270 21.53 -4.90 14.34
C ASP A 270 20.73 -5.73 15.37
N ASP A 271 20.00 -5.07 16.27
CA ASP A 271 19.11 -5.72 17.24
C ASP A 271 18.02 -6.51 16.52
N PHE A 272 17.38 -5.91 15.52
CA PHE A 272 16.33 -6.56 14.73
C PHE A 272 16.88 -7.76 13.95
N ARG A 273 18.07 -7.62 13.34
CA ARG A 273 18.73 -8.72 12.63
C ARG A 273 19.04 -9.90 13.55
N SER A 274 19.49 -9.62 14.77
CA SER A 274 19.76 -10.62 15.78
C SER A 274 18.49 -11.34 16.22
N HIS A 275 17.40 -10.58 16.42
CA HIS A 275 16.09 -11.13 16.74
C HIS A 275 15.57 -12.07 15.64
N LEU A 276 15.56 -11.64 14.38
CA LEU A 276 15.12 -12.48 13.25
C LEU A 276 15.89 -13.80 13.15
N ARG A 277 17.21 -13.78 13.38
CA ARG A 277 18.06 -14.98 13.33
C ARG A 277 17.79 -15.95 14.47
N SER A 278 17.42 -15.45 15.64
CA SER A 278 17.15 -16.27 16.81
C SER A 278 15.81 -17.02 16.73
N GLY A 279 14.93 -16.66 15.80
CA GLY A 279 13.58 -17.24 15.70
C GLY A 279 12.69 -17.01 16.93
N ALA A 280 13.11 -16.13 17.85
CA ALA A 280 12.41 -15.91 19.09
C ALA A 280 11.01 -15.33 18.83
N PRO A 281 9.92 -15.96 19.33
CA PRO A 281 8.64 -15.30 19.45
C PRO A 281 8.84 -14.00 20.24
N GLY A 282 8.15 -12.92 19.85
CA GLY A 282 8.25 -11.61 20.50
C GLY A 282 8.28 -11.73 22.03
N ASP A 283 9.24 -11.02 22.63
CA ASP A 283 9.50 -10.96 24.06
C ASP A 283 8.17 -10.82 24.81
N GLN A 284 7.81 -11.81 25.63
CA GLN A 284 6.64 -11.68 26.49
C GLN A 284 6.97 -10.56 27.47
N GLY A 285 6.19 -9.47 27.38
CA GLY A 285 6.38 -8.27 28.17
C GLY A 285 6.75 -8.60 29.61
N HIS A 286 7.87 -8.04 30.04
CA HIS A 286 8.25 -8.02 31.44
C HIS A 286 7.08 -7.44 32.24
N PRO A 287 6.50 -8.15 33.22
CA PRO A 287 5.46 -7.57 34.05
C PRO A 287 6.04 -6.36 34.79
N PRO A 288 5.27 -5.27 34.99
CA PRO A 288 5.74 -4.18 35.82
C PRO A 288 5.99 -4.73 37.22
N ASN A 289 7.22 -4.52 37.72
CA ASN A 289 7.54 -4.74 39.12
C ASN A 289 6.49 -4.03 39.97
N GLN A 290 5.78 -4.81 40.78
CA GLN A 290 5.03 -4.29 41.91
C GLN A 290 6.05 -4.01 43.01
N GLU A 291 6.32 -2.73 43.25
CA GLU A 291 6.63 -2.20 44.58
C GLU A 291 5.48 -1.30 45.02
#